data_AF-A0AAE8N9T7-F1
#
_entry.id   AF-A0AAE8N9T7-F1
#
_cell.length_a   1.000
_cell.length_b   1.000
_cell.length_c   1.000
_cell.angle_alpha   90.00
_cell.angle_beta   90.00
_cell.angle_gamma   90.00
#
_symmetry.space_group_name_H-M   'P 1'
#
loop_
_entity.id
_entity.type
_entity.pdbx_description
1 polymer ?
#
loop_
_entity_poly.entity_id
_entity_poly.type
_entity_poly.pdbx_seq_one_letter_code
_entity_poly.pdbx_strand_id
1 'polypeptide(L)'
;MRALQIYLDSSDFSNLASPLQCTPERKAVKDFLVEMQESGRIQLRFSAIHVLEAAPVTSDALMLASRRFETIQQLCGARALAHPLDLMKREITAAEGDREMVHDDAFRDDGFWLPSILEPRNVLIDFKSMFSGEIFSLNRDERRRFLKKGEPTDEARHIFRQNIGSFVVELKKQLPLSRFTANLVDQYYAGSIDYATVLNRVRRSITDLNDLAACCRERGELAIPFSRELRELGEELRQLIDDSKRHLDIALQPATAAGVPDKDVTRVISNTFKEAVGKKSGRLAKEIASELIGKQIVPSNPWKSLPGLACNAMLIMHIARRSMILRQPRPPASSDLPDALHAYYLPYVDVFRADAFMAGQIKECSFPFATTVVESFTMLPDVIKKMLERQEKEAEF
;
A
#
# COMPACT_ATOMS: atom_id res chain seq x y z
N MET A 1 -6.08 -3.11 -27.54
CA MET A 1 -5.85 -3.99 -26.36
C MET A 1 -5.42 -3.14 -25.18
N ARG A 2 -5.85 -3.46 -23.96
CA ARG A 2 -5.37 -2.78 -22.74
C ARG A 2 -4.06 -3.39 -22.26
N ALA A 3 -3.17 -2.59 -21.71
CA ALA A 3 -1.93 -3.09 -21.12
C ALA A 3 -2.22 -3.99 -19.91
N LEU A 4 -1.49 -5.10 -19.78
CA LEU A 4 -1.59 -5.97 -18.60
C LEU A 4 -1.05 -5.24 -17.36
N GLN A 5 -1.80 -5.27 -16.28
CA GLN A 5 -1.44 -4.68 -14.99
C GLN A 5 -0.67 -5.71 -14.17
N ILE A 6 0.57 -5.40 -13.80
CA ILE A 6 1.48 -6.34 -13.14
C ILE A 6 1.90 -5.79 -11.78
N TYR A 7 1.74 -6.62 -10.75
CA TYR A 7 2.20 -6.35 -9.41
C TYR A 7 3.34 -7.31 -9.07
N LEU A 8 4.51 -6.76 -8.76
CA LEU A 8 5.65 -7.53 -8.29
C LEU A 8 5.63 -7.65 -6.77
N ASP A 9 6.44 -8.55 -6.23
CA ASP A 9 6.66 -8.63 -4.79
C ASP A 9 7.87 -7.77 -4.38
N SER A 10 7.91 -7.31 -3.13
CA SER A 10 9.02 -6.52 -2.58
C SER A 10 10.38 -7.24 -2.65
N SER A 11 10.39 -8.56 -2.56
CA SER A 11 11.62 -9.33 -2.74
C SER A 11 12.15 -9.29 -4.17
N ASP A 12 11.33 -9.05 -5.20
CA ASP A 12 11.81 -8.91 -6.58
C ASP A 12 12.67 -7.67 -6.74
N PHE A 13 12.17 -6.52 -6.26
CA PHE A 13 12.92 -5.26 -6.26
C PHE A 13 14.21 -5.39 -5.44
N SER A 14 14.14 -6.04 -4.29
CA SER A 14 15.30 -6.26 -3.42
C SER A 14 16.38 -7.13 -4.09
N ASN A 15 15.98 -8.24 -4.71
CA ASN A 15 16.89 -9.14 -5.40
C ASN A 15 17.52 -8.49 -6.65
N LEU A 16 16.77 -7.66 -7.38
CA LEU A 16 17.27 -6.92 -8.54
C LEU A 16 18.20 -5.75 -8.16
N ALA A 17 17.95 -5.11 -7.01
CA ALA A 17 18.75 -4.01 -6.49
C ALA A 17 20.10 -4.47 -5.91
N SER A 18 20.20 -5.73 -5.48
CA SER A 18 21.40 -6.30 -4.89
C SER A 18 22.32 -6.92 -5.94
N PRO A 19 23.57 -6.45 -6.10
CA PRO A 19 24.53 -7.06 -7.02
C PRO A 19 24.84 -8.53 -6.72
N LEU A 20 24.63 -8.96 -5.47
CA LEU A 20 24.85 -10.35 -5.04
C LEU A 20 23.68 -11.28 -5.39
N GLN A 21 22.47 -10.74 -5.52
CA GLN A 21 21.25 -11.52 -5.77
C GLN A 21 20.73 -11.38 -7.20
N CYS A 22 21.19 -10.37 -7.94
CA CYS A 22 20.81 -10.13 -9.33
C CYS A 22 21.56 -11.10 -10.26
N THR A 23 21.04 -12.32 -10.39
CA THR A 23 21.58 -13.33 -11.30
C THR A 23 21.35 -12.95 -12.77
N PRO A 24 22.11 -13.55 -13.72
CA PRO A 24 21.90 -13.32 -15.15
C PRO A 24 20.45 -13.59 -15.60
N GLU A 25 19.79 -14.60 -15.02
CA GLU A 25 18.40 -14.95 -15.32
C GLU A 25 17.44 -13.86 -14.85
N ARG A 26 17.62 -13.34 -13.62
CA ARG A 26 16.81 -12.23 -13.11
C ARG A 26 17.02 -10.96 -13.92
N LYS A 27 18.25 -10.71 -14.36
CA LYS A 27 18.54 -9.58 -15.26
C LYS A 27 17.82 -9.74 -16.60
N ALA A 28 17.85 -10.93 -17.21
CA ALA A 28 17.14 -11.18 -18.46
C ALA A 28 15.61 -10.98 -18.32
N VAL A 29 15.02 -11.40 -17.20
CA VAL A 29 13.61 -11.13 -16.89
C VAL A 29 13.36 -9.63 -16.75
N LYS A 30 14.23 -8.90 -16.03
CA LYS A 30 14.13 -7.44 -15.89
C LYS A 30 14.15 -6.75 -17.26
N ASP A 31 15.11 -7.12 -18.12
CA ASP A 31 15.26 -6.54 -19.45
C ASP A 31 14.00 -6.80 -20.30
N PHE A 32 13.44 -8.02 -20.24
CA PHE A 32 12.16 -8.35 -20.87
C PHE A 32 11.00 -7.49 -20.35
N LEU A 33 10.90 -7.29 -19.02
CA LEU A 33 9.83 -6.47 -18.43
C LEU A 33 9.93 -5.00 -18.86
N VAL A 34 11.15 -4.46 -18.96
CA VAL A 34 11.39 -3.10 -19.47
C VAL A 34 10.94 -2.99 -20.93
N GLU A 35 11.34 -3.92 -21.80
CA GLU A 35 10.94 -3.94 -23.21
C GLU A 35 9.40 -4.01 -23.38
N MET A 36 8.75 -4.89 -22.62
CA MET A 36 7.28 -5.01 -22.67
C MET A 36 6.57 -3.76 -22.15
N GLN A 37 7.16 -3.05 -21.19
CA GLN A 37 6.62 -1.80 -20.67
C GLN A 37 6.80 -0.65 -21.68
N GLU A 38 7.98 -0.55 -22.29
CA GLU A 38 8.29 0.45 -23.32
C GLU A 38 7.40 0.29 -24.56
N SER A 39 7.08 -0.96 -24.94
CA SER A 39 6.10 -1.26 -26.00
C SER A 39 4.63 -1.00 -25.59
N GLY A 40 4.37 -0.61 -24.34
CA GLY A 40 3.02 -0.33 -23.84
C GLY A 40 2.13 -1.55 -23.63
N ARG A 41 2.68 -2.78 -23.72
CA ARG A 41 1.92 -4.02 -23.56
C ARG A 41 1.67 -4.39 -22.10
N ILE A 42 2.52 -3.93 -21.19
CA ILE A 42 2.36 -4.13 -19.76
C ILE A 42 2.53 -2.81 -18.98
N GLN A 43 2.00 -2.78 -17.78
CA GLN A 43 2.18 -1.72 -16.80
C GLN A 43 2.51 -2.37 -15.45
N LEU A 44 3.79 -2.29 -15.05
CA LEU A 44 4.18 -2.62 -13.69
C LEU A 44 3.77 -1.49 -12.76
N ARG A 45 3.17 -1.84 -11.61
CA ARG A 45 2.73 -0.88 -10.60
C ARG A 45 3.36 -1.19 -9.25
N PHE A 46 3.82 -0.15 -8.56
CA PHE A 46 4.23 -0.26 -7.16
C PHE A 46 3.11 0.20 -6.23
N SER A 47 3.31 0.08 -4.92
CA SER A 47 2.34 0.52 -3.91
C SER A 47 3.07 1.12 -2.72
N ALA A 48 2.30 1.69 -1.78
CA ALA A 48 2.84 2.17 -0.52
C ALA A 48 3.68 1.12 0.20
N ILE A 49 3.23 -0.15 0.21
CA ILE A 49 3.88 -1.24 0.93
C ILE A 49 5.31 -1.46 0.41
N HIS A 50 5.48 -1.46 -0.93
CA HIS A 50 6.81 -1.54 -1.54
C HIS A 50 7.75 -0.44 -1.06
N VAL A 51 7.24 0.79 -0.96
CA VAL A 51 8.05 1.94 -0.51
C VAL A 51 8.42 1.80 0.96
N LEU A 52 7.48 1.37 1.81
CA LEU A 52 7.70 1.16 3.24
C LEU A 52 8.69 0.03 3.54
N GLU A 53 8.67 -1.04 2.76
CA GLU A 53 9.61 -2.14 2.88
C GLU A 53 10.99 -1.81 2.28
N ALA A 54 11.02 -0.99 1.23
CA ALA A 54 12.24 -0.47 0.63
C ALA A 54 12.93 0.59 1.50
N ALA A 55 12.20 1.24 2.42
CA ALA A 55 12.75 2.24 3.32
C ALA A 55 13.87 1.65 4.21
N PRO A 56 14.91 2.45 4.51
CA PRO A 56 16.01 2.03 5.37
C PRO A 56 15.56 2.01 6.83
N VAL A 57 16.05 1.02 7.57
CA VAL A 57 15.78 0.90 9.02
C VAL A 57 16.98 1.17 9.90
N THR A 58 18.17 1.13 9.29
CA THR A 58 19.44 1.51 9.89
C THR A 58 20.20 2.38 8.88
N SER A 59 21.16 3.17 9.35
CA SER A 59 21.97 4.04 8.48
C SER A 59 22.84 3.24 7.50
N ASP A 60 23.29 2.06 7.91
CA ASP A 60 24.04 1.08 7.13
C ASP A 60 23.22 0.49 5.97
N ALA A 61 21.88 0.48 6.05
CA ALA A 61 20.99 0.01 4.99
C ALA A 61 20.67 1.07 3.91
N LEU A 62 21.16 2.32 4.04
CA LEU A 62 20.79 3.44 3.15
C LEU A 62 21.12 3.21 1.68
N MET A 63 22.26 2.58 1.39
CA MET A 63 22.68 2.30 0.00
C MET A 63 21.78 1.26 -0.65
N LEU A 64 21.42 0.19 0.08
CA LEU A 64 20.51 -0.84 -0.43
C LEU A 64 19.09 -0.27 -0.61
N ALA A 65 18.60 0.52 0.35
CA ALA A 65 17.32 1.23 0.23
C ALA A 65 17.29 2.13 -1.02
N SER A 66 18.35 2.90 -1.26
CA SER A 66 18.46 3.76 -2.46
C SER A 66 18.34 2.94 -3.75
N ARG A 67 19.06 1.82 -3.86
CA ARG A 67 18.99 0.95 -5.04
C ARG A 67 17.62 0.29 -5.21
N ARG A 68 16.93 -0.03 -4.10
CA ARG A 68 15.55 -0.55 -4.15
C ARG A 68 14.60 0.50 -4.72
N PHE A 69 14.66 1.74 -4.24
CA PHE A 69 13.87 2.85 -4.78
C PHE A 69 14.16 3.12 -6.26
N GLU A 70 15.44 3.15 -6.66
CA GLU A 70 15.85 3.28 -8.06
C GLU A 70 15.29 2.15 -8.93
N THR A 71 15.32 0.90 -8.42
CA THR A 71 14.79 -0.27 -9.15
C THR A 71 13.27 -0.21 -9.29
N ILE A 72 12.55 0.22 -8.26
CA ILE A 72 11.09 0.45 -8.32
C ILE A 72 10.79 1.55 -9.34
N GLN A 73 11.49 2.69 -9.28
CA GLN A 73 11.30 3.80 -10.21
C GLN A 73 11.59 3.39 -11.66
N GLN A 74 12.63 2.60 -11.90
CA GLN A 74 12.99 2.12 -13.23
C GLN A 74 11.91 1.20 -13.82
N LEU A 75 11.35 0.29 -13.02
CA LEU A 75 10.38 -0.69 -13.49
C LEU A 75 8.95 -0.16 -13.54
N CYS A 76 8.56 0.75 -12.64
CA CYS A 76 7.17 1.21 -12.54
C CYS A 76 6.97 2.64 -13.04
N GLY A 77 8.03 3.45 -13.08
CA GLY A 77 7.92 4.88 -13.36
C GLY A 77 7.01 5.57 -12.34
N ALA A 78 6.06 6.38 -12.83
CA ALA A 78 5.04 7.02 -12.01
C ALA A 78 3.79 6.15 -11.78
N ARG A 79 3.81 4.86 -12.14
CA ARG A 79 2.63 4.00 -12.00
C ARG A 79 2.59 3.37 -10.62
N ALA A 80 1.75 3.93 -9.76
CA ALA A 80 1.43 3.41 -8.45
C ALA A 80 0.03 2.77 -8.43
N LEU A 81 -0.23 2.01 -7.39
CA LEU A 81 -1.56 1.66 -6.91
C LEU A 81 -1.93 2.63 -5.78
N ALA A 82 -3.22 2.94 -5.69
CA ALA A 82 -3.77 3.78 -4.64
C ALA A 82 -3.45 3.20 -3.25
N HIS A 83 -3.22 4.08 -2.28
CA HIS A 83 -2.91 3.66 -0.91
C HIS A 83 -4.03 2.76 -0.34
N PRO A 84 -3.72 1.72 0.46
CA PRO A 84 -4.74 0.81 0.99
C PRO A 84 -5.89 1.51 1.72
N LEU A 85 -5.60 2.56 2.50
CA LEU A 85 -6.64 3.36 3.16
C LEU A 85 -7.62 4.04 2.18
N ASP A 86 -7.14 4.50 1.03
CA ASP A 86 -8.00 5.14 0.04
C ASP A 86 -8.82 4.11 -0.72
N LEU A 87 -8.23 2.96 -1.03
CA LEU A 87 -8.95 1.84 -1.63
C LEU A 87 -10.02 1.32 -0.69
N MET A 88 -9.69 1.13 0.58
CA MET A 88 -10.63 0.69 1.61
C MET A 88 -11.82 1.65 1.74
N LYS A 89 -11.59 2.96 1.74
CA LYS A 89 -12.68 3.96 1.73
C LYS A 89 -13.58 3.83 0.51
N ARG A 90 -13.01 3.61 -0.67
CA ARG A 90 -13.78 3.44 -1.92
C ARG A 90 -14.57 2.14 -1.94
N GLU A 91 -13.95 1.04 -1.51
CA GLU A 91 -14.61 -0.24 -1.32
C GLU A 91 -15.78 -0.13 -0.34
N ILE A 92 -15.59 0.51 0.81
CA ILE A 92 -16.66 0.77 1.78
C ILE A 92 -17.78 1.58 1.15
N THR A 93 -17.45 2.63 0.40
CA THR A 93 -18.45 3.45 -0.31
C THR A 93 -19.24 2.62 -1.34
N ALA A 94 -18.56 1.74 -2.08
CA ALA A 94 -19.21 0.82 -3.01
C ALA A 94 -20.14 -0.15 -2.27
N ALA A 95 -19.69 -0.70 -1.14
CA ALA A 95 -20.48 -1.61 -0.32
C ALA A 95 -21.70 -0.94 0.33
N GLU A 96 -21.59 0.31 0.77
CA GLU A 96 -22.73 1.11 1.26
C GLU A 96 -23.79 1.33 0.17
N GLY A 97 -23.35 1.48 -1.09
CA GLY A 97 -24.23 1.61 -2.25
C GLY A 97 -24.70 0.29 -2.84
N ASP A 98 -24.26 -0.86 -2.31
CA ASP A 98 -24.39 -2.21 -2.89
C ASP A 98 -23.96 -2.25 -4.37
N ARG A 99 -22.83 -1.60 -4.68
CA ARG A 99 -22.23 -1.51 -6.02
C ARG A 99 -20.93 -2.29 -6.06
N GLU A 100 -20.55 -2.64 -7.28
CA GLU A 100 -19.21 -3.18 -7.55
C GLU A 100 -18.17 -2.06 -7.42
N MET A 101 -17.02 -2.40 -6.84
CA MET A 101 -15.86 -1.52 -6.79
C MET A 101 -15.34 -1.30 -8.21
N VAL A 102 -15.09 -0.05 -8.57
CA VAL A 102 -14.54 0.29 -9.88
C VAL A 102 -13.07 -0.13 -9.90
N HIS A 103 -12.72 -1.04 -10.80
CA HIS A 103 -11.37 -1.61 -10.88
C HIS A 103 -10.29 -0.53 -11.09
N ASP A 104 -10.54 0.42 -12.01
CA ASP A 104 -9.57 1.45 -12.38
C ASP A 104 -9.32 2.48 -11.27
N ASP A 105 -10.19 2.55 -10.26
CA ASP A 105 -9.97 3.40 -9.08
C ASP A 105 -8.75 2.94 -8.26
N ALA A 106 -8.28 1.71 -8.44
CA ALA A 106 -7.06 1.24 -7.81
C ALA A 106 -5.79 1.87 -8.39
N PHE A 107 -5.85 2.52 -9.55
CA PHE A 107 -4.68 2.98 -10.28
C PHE A 107 -4.35 4.45 -10.05
N ARG A 108 -3.06 4.74 -9.91
CA ARG A 108 -2.49 6.08 -9.80
C ARG A 108 -1.32 6.21 -10.77
N ASP A 109 -1.50 6.95 -11.85
CA ASP A 109 -0.44 7.15 -12.85
C ASP A 109 0.44 8.38 -12.58
N ASP A 110 0.30 8.94 -11.38
CA ASP A 110 0.94 10.17 -10.96
C ASP A 110 2.04 9.98 -9.90
N GLY A 111 2.39 8.73 -9.61
CA GLY A 111 3.44 8.30 -8.68
C GLY A 111 3.06 8.47 -7.22
N PHE A 112 1.85 8.94 -6.92
CA PHE A 112 1.46 9.26 -5.55
C PHE A 112 1.03 8.00 -4.80
N TRP A 113 1.80 7.63 -3.79
CA TRP A 113 1.63 6.39 -3.03
C TRP A 113 1.20 6.61 -1.57
N LEU A 114 1.24 7.84 -1.06
CA LEU A 114 0.72 8.18 0.27
C LEU A 114 -0.82 8.23 0.26
N PRO A 115 -1.46 8.12 1.45
CA PRO A 115 -2.90 8.36 1.59
C PRO A 115 -3.31 9.72 1.01
N SER A 116 -4.48 9.81 0.39
CA SER A 116 -4.93 11.02 -0.29
C SER A 116 -5.07 12.21 0.66
N ILE A 117 -5.29 11.97 1.95
CA ILE A 117 -5.31 13.01 3.00
C ILE A 117 -3.95 13.72 3.14
N LEU A 118 -2.85 13.05 2.78
CA LEU A 118 -1.49 13.60 2.75
C LEU A 118 -1.09 14.15 1.38
N GLU A 119 -2.01 14.24 0.42
CA GLU A 119 -1.70 14.91 -0.84
C GLU A 119 -1.26 16.36 -0.58
N PRO A 120 -0.17 16.84 -1.22
CA PRO A 120 0.40 18.16 -0.95
C PRO A 120 -0.60 19.31 -1.01
N ARG A 121 -1.62 19.23 -1.87
CA ARG A 121 -2.70 20.23 -1.96
C ARG A 121 -3.64 20.27 -0.75
N ASN A 122 -3.73 19.16 -0.02
CA ASN A 122 -4.59 19.02 1.16
C ASN A 122 -3.85 19.41 2.44
N VAL A 123 -2.52 19.26 2.46
CA VAL A 123 -1.69 19.56 3.64
C VAL A 123 -0.95 20.89 3.54
N LEU A 124 -0.64 21.40 2.34
CA LEU A 124 -0.09 22.75 2.18
C LEU A 124 -1.22 23.76 2.21
N ILE A 125 -1.19 24.64 3.21
CA ILE A 125 -2.12 25.77 3.29
C ILE A 125 -1.74 26.80 2.23
N ASP A 126 -2.65 27.02 1.27
CA ASP A 126 -2.57 28.18 0.40
C ASP A 126 -3.04 29.43 1.16
N PHE A 127 -2.18 30.44 1.24
CA PHE A 127 -2.51 31.73 1.83
C PHE A 127 -3.85 32.27 1.30
N LYS A 128 -4.12 32.16 0.00
CA LYS A 128 -5.36 32.70 -0.59
C LYS A 128 -6.60 31.96 -0.09
N SER A 129 -6.52 30.64 0.04
CA SER A 129 -7.66 29.81 0.44
C SER A 129 -8.00 29.97 1.91
N MET A 130 -7.00 30.09 2.79
CA MET A 130 -7.22 30.31 4.22
C MET A 130 -7.97 31.63 4.48
N PHE A 131 -7.54 32.70 3.83
CA PHE A 131 -8.23 33.97 3.91
C PHE A 131 -9.61 33.87 3.25
N SER A 132 -9.80 33.14 2.14
CA SER A 132 -11.13 33.03 1.55
C SER A 132 -12.21 32.39 2.45
N GLY A 133 -11.86 31.46 3.35
CA GLY A 133 -12.82 30.74 4.22
C GLY A 133 -13.24 31.52 5.47
N GLU A 134 -12.28 32.02 6.26
CA GLU A 134 -12.54 32.76 7.51
C GLU A 134 -13.00 34.21 7.27
N ILE A 135 -12.72 34.76 6.10
CA ILE A 135 -13.14 36.13 5.75
C ILE A 135 -14.63 36.23 5.58
N PHE A 136 -15.35 35.15 5.26
CA PHE A 136 -16.80 35.22 5.18
C PHE A 136 -17.47 35.52 6.53
N SER A 137 -16.81 35.23 7.66
CA SER A 137 -17.25 35.62 9.00
C SER A 137 -16.82 37.02 9.44
N LEU A 138 -15.84 37.64 8.78
CA LEU A 138 -15.34 38.97 9.14
C LEU A 138 -16.21 40.09 8.56
N ASN A 139 -16.32 41.21 9.29
CA ASN A 139 -17.08 42.38 8.85
C ASN A 139 -16.37 43.10 7.68
N ARG A 140 -17.11 43.95 6.94
CA ARG A 140 -16.62 44.56 5.68
C ARG A 140 -15.30 45.32 5.84
N ASP A 141 -15.05 45.93 6.99
CA ASP A 141 -13.84 46.73 7.25
C ASP A 141 -12.65 45.85 7.61
N GLU A 142 -12.86 44.79 8.38
CA GLU A 142 -11.87 43.73 8.63
C GLU A 142 -11.47 43.02 7.33
N ARG A 143 -12.43 42.72 6.45
CA ARG A 143 -12.12 42.14 5.13
C ARG A 143 -11.23 43.03 4.29
N ARG A 144 -11.44 44.35 4.33
CA ARG A 144 -10.61 45.33 3.58
C ARG A 144 -9.21 45.51 4.17
N ARG A 145 -9.06 45.25 5.48
CA ARG A 145 -7.76 45.26 6.15
C ARG A 145 -6.90 44.05 5.75
N PHE A 146 -7.52 42.89 5.59
CA PHE A 146 -6.81 41.64 5.28
C PHE A 146 -6.77 41.26 3.80
N LEU A 147 -7.72 41.73 2.98
CA LEU A 147 -7.73 41.52 1.52
C LEU A 147 -7.85 42.83 0.75
N LYS A 148 -7.02 42.95 -0.30
CA LYS A 148 -7.12 44.01 -1.30
C LYS A 148 -7.23 43.37 -2.68
N LYS A 149 -8.35 43.61 -3.37
CA LYS A 149 -8.67 43.01 -4.69
C LYS A 149 -8.64 41.46 -4.70
N GLY A 150 -9.03 40.82 -3.59
CA GLY A 150 -9.01 39.36 -3.45
C GLY A 150 -7.64 38.77 -3.10
N GLU A 151 -6.62 39.61 -2.90
CA GLU A 151 -5.28 39.19 -2.50
C GLU A 151 -4.98 39.56 -1.04
N PRO A 152 -4.29 38.71 -0.26
CA PRO A 152 -3.88 39.02 1.11
C PRO A 152 -2.96 40.25 1.17
N THR A 153 -3.27 41.19 2.07
CA THR A 153 -2.43 42.37 2.36
C THR A 153 -1.13 41.98 3.05
N ASP A 154 -0.13 42.88 3.06
CA ASP A 154 1.13 42.64 3.75
C ASP A 154 0.95 42.45 5.26
N GLU A 155 -0.03 43.14 5.86
CA GLU A 155 -0.42 42.96 7.25
C GLU A 155 -0.97 41.55 7.51
N ALA A 156 -1.87 41.05 6.64
CA ALA A 156 -2.40 39.69 6.72
C ALA A 156 -1.28 38.64 6.63
N ARG A 157 -0.34 38.84 5.70
CA ARG A 157 0.82 37.96 5.52
C ARG A 157 1.74 38.00 6.74
N HIS A 158 1.92 39.16 7.38
CA HIS A 158 2.74 39.31 8.57
C HIS A 158 2.17 38.54 9.77
N ILE A 159 0.88 38.71 10.06
CA ILE A 159 0.20 38.02 11.17
C ILE A 159 0.24 36.50 10.96
N PHE A 160 -0.02 36.03 9.74
CA PHE A 160 0.06 34.60 9.44
C PHE A 160 1.46 34.04 9.70
N ARG A 161 2.51 34.74 9.22
CA ARG A 161 3.90 34.30 9.39
C ARG A 161 4.30 34.13 10.87
N GLN A 162 3.76 34.97 11.75
CA GLN A 162 4.02 34.87 13.19
C GLN A 162 3.40 33.61 13.82
N ASN A 163 2.33 33.08 13.24
CA ASN A 163 1.55 31.98 13.82
C ASN A 163 1.75 30.63 13.12
N ILE A 164 2.35 30.60 11.92
CA ILE A 164 2.49 29.37 11.12
C ILE A 164 3.66 28.48 11.53
N GLY A 165 4.59 28.96 12.35
CA GLY A 165 5.86 28.28 12.62
C GLY A 165 5.72 26.83 13.12
N SER A 166 4.83 26.58 14.09
CA SER A 166 4.57 25.22 14.61
C SER A 166 3.95 24.30 13.57
N PHE A 167 3.03 24.81 12.76
CA PHE A 167 2.42 24.07 11.66
C PHE A 167 3.46 23.64 10.62
N VAL A 168 4.35 24.55 10.20
CA VAL A 168 5.40 24.22 9.22
C VAL A 168 6.35 23.15 9.75
N VAL A 169 6.70 23.22 11.03
CA VAL A 169 7.52 22.19 11.68
C VAL A 169 6.82 20.84 11.64
N GLU A 170 5.53 20.78 11.95
CA GLU A 170 4.77 19.53 11.99
C GLU A 170 4.53 18.94 10.59
N LEU A 171 4.17 19.77 9.61
CA LEU A 171 4.06 19.39 8.21
C LEU A 171 5.35 18.72 7.70
N LYS A 172 6.51 19.29 8.03
CA LYS A 172 7.83 18.77 7.61
C LYS A 172 8.21 17.45 8.28
N LYS A 173 7.49 17.01 9.32
CA LYS A 173 7.64 15.67 9.92
C LYS A 173 6.73 14.63 9.27
N GLN A 174 5.56 15.05 8.80
CA GLN A 174 4.56 14.15 8.20
C GLN A 174 4.89 13.75 6.77
N LEU A 175 5.72 14.53 6.06
CA LEU A 175 6.07 14.27 4.67
C LEU A 175 7.56 13.93 4.50
N PRO A 176 7.89 13.01 3.59
CA PRO A 176 9.28 12.67 3.27
C PRO A 176 9.91 13.76 2.38
N LEU A 177 10.31 14.88 2.99
CA LEU A 177 10.89 16.03 2.29
C LEU A 177 12.41 16.03 2.40
N SER A 178 13.11 16.14 1.27
CA SER A 178 14.55 16.46 1.25
C SER A 178 14.83 17.79 1.95
N ARG A 179 16.07 18.06 2.36
CA ARG A 179 16.42 19.36 2.98
C ARG A 179 16.11 20.53 2.04
N PHE A 180 16.39 20.34 0.75
CA PHE A 180 16.08 21.31 -0.28
C PHE A 180 14.57 21.60 -0.34
N THR A 181 13.74 20.57 -0.41
CA THR A 181 12.27 20.74 -0.47
C THR A 181 11.73 21.34 0.83
N ALA A 182 12.24 20.93 1.99
CA ALA A 182 11.88 21.51 3.28
C ALA A 182 12.19 23.02 3.34
N ASN A 183 13.35 23.45 2.82
CA ASN A 183 13.70 24.86 2.73
C ASN A 183 12.77 25.64 1.79
N LEU A 184 12.28 25.02 0.71
CA LEU A 184 11.28 25.67 -0.16
C LEU A 184 9.95 25.86 0.55
N VAL A 185 9.53 24.92 1.42
CA VAL A 185 8.35 25.13 2.27
C VAL A 185 8.55 26.35 3.19
N ASP A 186 9.73 26.48 3.79
CA ASP A 186 10.05 27.66 4.61
C ASP A 186 10.06 28.96 3.79
N GLN A 187 10.63 28.95 2.57
CA GLN A 187 10.62 30.09 1.66
C GLN A 187 9.21 30.48 1.20
N TYR A 188 8.33 29.50 0.97
CA TYR A 188 6.94 29.75 0.61
C TYR A 188 6.22 30.50 1.74
N TYR A 189 6.33 30.00 2.97
CA TYR A 189 5.71 30.65 4.11
C TYR A 189 6.38 31.99 4.48
N ALA A 190 7.66 32.17 4.16
CA ALA A 190 8.32 33.48 4.19
C ALA A 190 7.85 34.43 3.07
N GLY A 191 7.10 33.93 2.07
CA GLY A 191 6.59 34.69 0.93
C GLY A 191 7.62 34.97 -0.16
N SER A 192 8.69 34.18 -0.23
CA SER A 192 9.79 34.32 -1.21
C SER A 192 9.55 33.54 -2.50
N ILE A 193 8.67 32.53 -2.48
CA ILE A 193 8.29 31.74 -3.66
C ILE A 193 6.77 31.56 -3.71
N ASP A 194 6.23 31.22 -4.88
CA ASP A 194 4.80 31.00 -5.08
C ASP A 194 4.33 29.59 -4.68
N TYR A 195 3.02 29.43 -4.48
CA TYR A 195 2.39 28.17 -4.06
C TYR A 195 2.58 27.05 -5.07
N ALA A 196 2.47 27.34 -6.37
CA ALA A 196 2.57 26.30 -7.40
C ALA A 196 3.99 25.71 -7.44
N THR A 197 5.01 26.55 -7.29
CA THR A 197 6.41 26.12 -7.19
C THR A 197 6.65 25.18 -6.02
N VAL A 198 6.21 25.55 -4.80
CA VAL A 198 6.40 24.68 -3.62
C VAL A 198 5.56 23.41 -3.72
N LEU A 199 4.30 23.50 -4.19
CA LEU A 199 3.40 22.37 -4.35
C LEU A 199 4.01 21.30 -5.27
N ASN A 200 4.51 21.73 -6.43
CA ASN A 200 5.15 20.83 -7.39
C ASN A 200 6.41 20.16 -6.82
N ARG A 201 7.21 20.88 -6.03
CA ARG A 201 8.42 20.34 -5.41
C ARG A 201 8.13 19.36 -4.28
N VAL A 202 7.16 19.68 -3.42
CA VAL A 202 6.68 18.78 -2.37
C VAL A 202 6.12 17.50 -3.00
N ARG A 203 5.29 17.63 -4.04
CA ARG A 203 4.77 16.48 -4.79
C ARG A 203 5.88 15.63 -5.37
N ARG A 204 6.84 16.24 -6.07
CA ARG A 204 7.97 15.51 -6.66
C ARG A 204 8.79 14.75 -5.62
N SER A 205 9.04 15.34 -4.44
CA SER A 205 9.75 14.69 -3.33
C SER A 205 9.08 13.40 -2.84
N ILE A 206 7.79 13.21 -3.12
CA ILE A 206 7.01 12.02 -2.76
C ILE A 206 6.95 11.04 -3.94
N THR A 207 6.71 11.55 -5.16
CA THR A 207 6.42 10.74 -6.35
C THR A 207 7.67 10.25 -7.10
N ASP A 208 8.80 10.94 -6.97
CA ASP A 208 10.09 10.53 -7.52
C ASP A 208 10.87 9.75 -6.45
N LEU A 209 10.94 8.43 -6.59
CA LEU A 209 11.57 7.60 -5.57
C LEU A 209 13.10 7.81 -5.50
N ASN A 210 13.73 8.42 -6.52
CA ASN A 210 15.13 8.83 -6.44
C ASN A 210 15.30 10.05 -5.52
N ASP A 211 14.36 11.00 -5.56
CA ASP A 211 14.32 12.12 -4.63
C ASP A 211 14.04 11.62 -3.20
N LEU A 212 13.18 10.61 -3.04
CA LEU A 212 12.95 9.95 -1.76
C LEU A 212 14.22 9.25 -1.23
N ALA A 213 14.97 8.57 -2.09
CA ALA A 213 16.26 7.97 -1.75
C ALA A 213 17.26 9.03 -1.25
N ALA A 214 17.33 10.17 -1.92
CA ALA A 214 18.15 11.30 -1.49
C ALA A 214 17.69 11.84 -0.11
N CYS A 215 16.38 11.99 0.09
CA CYS A 215 15.81 12.37 1.38
C CYS A 215 16.23 11.39 2.49
N CYS A 216 16.17 10.09 2.25
CA CYS A 216 16.60 9.07 3.20
C CYS A 216 18.09 9.20 3.56
N ARG A 217 18.95 9.52 2.58
CA ARG A 217 20.39 9.73 2.84
C ARG A 217 20.67 10.99 3.67
N GLU A 218 19.91 12.07 3.44
CA GLU A 218 20.09 13.34 4.15
C GLU A 218 19.43 13.39 5.54
N ARG A 219 18.33 12.64 5.70
CA ARG A 219 17.39 12.71 6.83
C ARG A 219 16.84 11.30 7.17
N GLY A 220 17.72 10.32 7.34
CA GLY A 220 17.33 8.91 7.57
C GLY A 220 16.27 8.71 8.66
N GLU A 221 16.28 9.57 9.68
CA GLU A 221 15.31 9.61 10.78
C GLU A 221 13.84 9.80 10.35
N LEU A 222 13.55 10.29 9.14
CA LEU A 222 12.18 10.51 8.64
C LEU A 222 11.63 9.38 7.78
N ALA A 223 12.50 8.52 7.24
CA ALA A 223 12.07 7.32 6.53
C ALA A 223 11.80 6.15 7.50
N ILE A 224 12.47 6.19 8.66
CA ILE A 224 12.39 5.18 9.72
C ILE A 224 10.98 5.06 10.36
N PRO A 225 10.20 6.13 10.63
CA PRO A 225 8.93 6.03 11.34
C PRO A 225 7.88 5.20 10.59
N PHE A 226 7.65 5.48 9.30
CA PHE A 226 6.65 4.75 8.52
C PHE A 226 7.01 3.26 8.30
N SER A 227 8.30 2.96 8.12
CA SER A 227 8.77 1.57 8.03
C SER A 227 8.65 0.84 9.36
N ARG A 228 8.81 1.56 10.48
CA ARG A 228 8.68 1.02 11.83
C ARG A 228 7.22 0.69 12.17
N GLU A 229 6.28 1.57 11.87
CA GLU A 229 4.84 1.33 12.10
C GLU A 229 4.36 0.04 11.42
N LEU A 230 4.74 -0.19 10.15
CA LEU A 230 4.38 -1.42 9.43
C LEU A 230 4.94 -2.69 10.12
N ARG A 231 6.15 -2.59 10.69
CA ARG A 231 6.78 -3.70 11.42
C ARG A 231 6.16 -3.94 12.77
N GLU A 232 5.82 -2.87 13.50
CA GLU A 232 5.12 -2.94 14.78
C GLU A 232 3.77 -3.65 14.61
N LEU A 233 2.99 -3.28 13.60
CA LEU A 233 1.76 -3.99 13.25
C LEU A 233 2.00 -5.46 12.87
N GLY A 234 3.12 -5.75 12.18
CA GLY A 234 3.50 -7.12 11.85
C GLY A 234 3.83 -7.97 13.08
N GLU A 235 4.52 -7.38 14.07
CA GLU A 235 4.77 -8.03 15.35
C GLU A 235 3.49 -8.23 16.16
N GLU A 236 2.55 -7.28 16.14
CA GLU A 236 1.23 -7.43 16.76
C GLU A 236 0.45 -8.61 16.15
N LEU A 237 0.41 -8.73 14.82
CA LEU A 237 -0.22 -9.87 14.15
C LEU A 237 0.47 -11.19 14.53
N ARG A 238 1.81 -11.22 14.53
CA ARG A 238 2.58 -12.41 14.93
C ARG A 238 2.21 -12.83 16.35
N GLN A 239 2.20 -11.89 17.29
CA GLN A 239 1.84 -12.12 18.68
C GLN A 239 0.41 -12.63 18.82
N LEU A 240 -0.55 -12.06 18.08
CA LEU A 240 -1.94 -12.51 18.07
C LEU A 240 -2.08 -13.97 17.60
N ILE A 241 -1.35 -14.37 16.55
CA ILE A 241 -1.34 -15.75 16.06
C ILE A 241 -0.69 -16.68 17.08
N ASP A 242 0.43 -16.28 17.70
CA ASP A 242 1.10 -17.04 18.74
C ASP A 242 0.21 -17.26 19.98
N ASP A 243 -0.49 -16.23 20.43
CA ASP A 243 -1.42 -16.30 21.56
C ASP A 243 -2.63 -17.19 21.22
N SER A 244 -3.17 -17.06 20.00
CA SER A 244 -4.25 -17.92 19.49
C SER A 244 -3.83 -19.38 19.42
N LYS A 245 -2.59 -19.66 19.01
CA LYS A 245 -2.02 -21.01 19.02
C LYS A 245 -1.91 -21.57 20.44
N ARG A 246 -1.41 -20.78 21.40
CA ARG A 246 -1.33 -21.21 22.81
C ARG A 246 -2.72 -21.53 23.38
N HIS A 247 -3.72 -20.71 23.09
CA HIS A 247 -5.11 -20.99 23.50
C HIS A 247 -5.67 -22.26 22.86
N LEU A 248 -5.37 -22.51 21.58
CA LEU A 248 -5.75 -23.75 20.92
C LEU A 248 -5.06 -24.95 21.57
N ASP A 249 -3.75 -24.90 21.82
CA ASP A 249 -2.99 -25.98 22.45
C ASP A 249 -3.57 -26.33 23.83
N ILE A 250 -3.93 -25.33 24.66
CA ILE A 250 -4.60 -25.52 25.96
C ILE A 250 -5.96 -26.21 25.76
N ALA A 251 -6.78 -25.74 24.82
CA ALA A 251 -8.09 -26.31 24.54
C ALA A 251 -8.02 -27.77 24.06
N LEU A 252 -6.90 -28.19 23.48
CA LEU A 252 -6.69 -29.55 22.98
C LEU A 252 -6.11 -30.51 24.03
N GLN A 253 -5.55 -30.01 25.14
CA GLN A 253 -4.97 -30.86 26.19
C GLN A 253 -5.91 -31.98 26.68
N PRO A 254 -7.22 -31.74 26.92
CA PRO A 254 -8.12 -32.81 27.35
C PRO A 254 -8.27 -33.94 26.31
N ALA A 255 -8.30 -33.60 25.02
CA ALA A 255 -8.41 -34.58 23.94
C ALA A 255 -7.12 -35.42 23.80
N THR A 256 -5.95 -34.76 23.92
CA THR A 256 -4.65 -35.45 23.92
C THR A 256 -4.51 -36.36 25.15
N ALA A 257 -4.92 -35.90 26.34
CA ALA A 257 -4.90 -36.69 27.56
C ALA A 257 -5.84 -37.91 27.50
N ALA A 258 -6.96 -37.80 26.76
CA ALA A 258 -7.88 -38.90 26.50
C ALA A 258 -7.38 -39.89 25.42
N GLY A 259 -6.18 -39.70 24.87
CA GLY A 259 -5.59 -40.58 23.86
C GLY A 259 -6.24 -40.48 22.48
N VAL A 260 -6.93 -39.36 22.19
CA VAL A 260 -7.50 -39.13 20.86
C VAL A 260 -6.35 -39.04 19.84
N PRO A 261 -6.38 -39.81 18.73
CA PRO A 261 -5.31 -39.74 17.74
C PRO A 261 -5.15 -38.34 17.15
N ASP A 262 -3.92 -37.86 17.02
CA ASP A 262 -3.59 -36.54 16.45
C ASP A 262 -4.24 -36.28 15.09
N LYS A 263 -4.39 -37.31 14.27
CA LYS A 263 -5.07 -37.22 12.96
C LYS A 263 -6.53 -36.78 13.08
N ASP A 264 -7.22 -37.21 14.13
CA ASP A 264 -8.64 -36.93 14.34
C ASP A 264 -8.80 -35.52 14.91
N VAL A 265 -7.92 -35.12 15.84
CA VAL A 265 -7.80 -33.74 16.32
C VAL A 265 -7.51 -32.77 15.18
N THR A 266 -6.49 -33.05 14.36
CA THR A 266 -6.12 -32.24 13.19
C THR A 266 -7.28 -32.09 12.19
N ARG A 267 -8.03 -33.18 11.97
CA ARG A 267 -9.19 -33.18 11.07
C ARG A 267 -10.30 -32.29 11.60
N VAL A 268 -10.65 -32.40 12.89
CA VAL A 268 -11.70 -31.58 13.51
C VAL A 268 -11.32 -30.10 13.40
N ILE A 269 -10.10 -29.73 13.81
CA ILE A 269 -9.65 -28.34 13.76
C ILE A 269 -9.60 -27.83 12.31
N SER A 270 -9.10 -28.63 11.37
CA SER A 270 -9.10 -28.28 9.95
C SER A 270 -10.51 -28.05 9.40
N ASN A 271 -11.50 -28.84 9.82
CA ASN A 271 -12.89 -28.68 9.42
C ASN A 271 -13.51 -27.43 10.04
N THR A 272 -13.31 -27.20 11.35
CA THR A 272 -13.74 -25.97 12.03
C THR A 272 -13.15 -24.74 11.35
N PHE A 273 -11.87 -24.79 10.96
CA PHE A 273 -11.23 -23.70 10.27
C PHE A 273 -11.76 -23.50 8.85
N LYS A 274 -11.95 -24.58 8.08
CA LYS A 274 -12.58 -24.51 6.75
C LYS A 274 -13.98 -23.92 6.83
N GLU A 275 -14.77 -24.27 7.84
CA GLU A 275 -16.09 -23.69 8.08
C GLU A 275 -16.00 -22.22 8.49
N ALA A 276 -15.03 -21.86 9.34
CA ALA A 276 -14.78 -20.48 9.73
C ALA A 276 -14.37 -19.62 8.52
N VAL A 277 -13.46 -20.09 7.67
CA VAL A 277 -13.01 -19.33 6.49
C VAL A 277 -14.07 -19.27 5.41
N GLY A 278 -14.62 -20.42 4.99
CA GLY A 278 -15.50 -20.52 3.83
C GLY A 278 -16.85 -19.81 4.00
N LYS A 279 -17.33 -19.63 5.24
CA LYS A 279 -18.56 -18.89 5.54
C LYS A 279 -18.33 -17.48 6.10
N LYS A 280 -17.13 -17.14 6.57
CA LYS A 280 -16.90 -15.89 7.32
C LYS A 280 -15.86 -14.94 6.74
N SER A 281 -15.08 -15.25 5.70
CA SER A 281 -14.14 -14.24 5.14
C SER A 281 -14.87 -12.98 4.63
N GLY A 282 -15.92 -13.18 3.83
CA GLY A 282 -16.82 -12.10 3.41
C GLY A 282 -17.62 -11.49 4.56
N ARG A 283 -17.75 -12.16 5.71
CA ARG A 283 -18.36 -11.58 6.91
C ARG A 283 -17.36 -10.72 7.68
N LEU A 284 -16.13 -11.20 7.86
CA LEU A 284 -15.04 -10.48 8.52
C LEU A 284 -14.74 -9.17 7.79
N ALA A 285 -14.69 -9.19 6.45
CA ALA A 285 -14.56 -7.97 5.67
C ALA A 285 -15.70 -6.97 5.93
N LYS A 286 -16.94 -7.45 6.08
CA LYS A 286 -18.10 -6.61 6.44
C LYS A 286 -18.00 -6.06 7.87
N GLU A 287 -17.57 -6.89 8.82
CA GLU A 287 -17.41 -6.51 10.22
C GLU A 287 -16.34 -5.42 10.35
N ILE A 288 -15.17 -5.62 9.74
CA ILE A 288 -14.10 -4.61 9.68
C ILE A 288 -14.62 -3.32 9.03
N ALA A 289 -15.26 -3.43 7.87
CA ALA A 289 -15.82 -2.28 7.17
C ALA A 289 -16.85 -1.52 8.04
N SER A 290 -17.72 -2.25 8.74
CA SER A 290 -18.76 -1.66 9.58
C SER A 290 -18.19 -0.97 10.81
N GLU A 291 -17.17 -1.56 11.43
CA GLU A 291 -16.46 -0.99 12.57
C GLU A 291 -15.76 0.31 12.19
N LEU A 292 -15.08 0.34 11.05
CA LEU A 292 -14.33 1.52 10.58
C LEU A 292 -15.19 2.76 10.34
N ILE A 293 -16.45 2.59 9.92
CA ILE A 293 -17.37 3.72 9.70
C ILE A 293 -18.43 3.89 10.80
N GLY A 294 -18.42 3.03 11.82
CA GLY A 294 -19.42 3.06 12.90
C GLY A 294 -20.86 2.81 12.41
N LYS A 295 -21.03 2.08 11.30
CA LYS A 295 -22.33 1.83 10.67
C LYS A 295 -22.34 0.42 10.06
N GLN A 296 -23.46 -0.27 10.20
CA GLN A 296 -23.61 -1.61 9.64
C GLN A 296 -23.63 -1.59 8.10
N ILE A 297 -22.73 -2.35 7.47
CA ILE A 297 -22.66 -2.56 6.02
C ILE A 297 -22.99 -4.01 5.70
N VAL A 298 -23.92 -4.23 4.78
CA VAL A 298 -24.36 -5.57 4.38
C VAL A 298 -24.38 -5.66 2.84
N PRO A 299 -23.21 -5.69 2.17
CA PRO A 299 -23.17 -5.83 0.72
C PRO A 299 -23.67 -7.22 0.32
N SER A 300 -24.38 -7.27 -0.80
CA SER A 300 -24.89 -8.51 -1.41
C SER A 300 -23.73 -9.46 -1.74
N ASN A 301 -22.63 -8.93 -2.27
CA ASN A 301 -21.42 -9.69 -2.59
C ASN A 301 -20.12 -8.95 -2.19
N PRO A 302 -19.50 -9.31 -1.05
CA PRO A 302 -18.21 -8.74 -0.60
C PRO A 302 -17.08 -8.84 -1.62
N TRP A 303 -17.06 -9.88 -2.45
CA TRP A 303 -16.01 -10.06 -3.45
C TRP A 303 -16.09 -9.06 -4.60
N LYS A 304 -17.20 -8.32 -4.72
CA LYS A 304 -17.39 -7.28 -5.72
C LYS A 304 -17.30 -5.88 -5.12
N SER A 305 -17.85 -5.67 -3.92
CA SER A 305 -17.87 -4.36 -3.29
C SER A 305 -16.68 -4.09 -2.36
N LEU A 306 -16.14 -5.14 -1.71
CA LEU A 306 -15.01 -5.11 -0.78
C LEU A 306 -13.87 -6.06 -1.22
N PRO A 307 -13.49 -6.11 -2.50
CA PRO A 307 -12.64 -7.19 -3.02
C PRO A 307 -11.26 -7.26 -2.35
N GLY A 308 -10.59 -6.12 -2.13
CA GLY A 308 -9.28 -6.06 -1.49
C GLY A 308 -9.35 -6.41 -0.01
N LEU A 309 -10.34 -5.87 0.72
CA LEU A 309 -10.54 -6.18 2.13
C LEU A 309 -10.92 -7.66 2.35
N ALA A 310 -11.79 -8.22 1.51
CA ALA A 310 -12.16 -9.64 1.56
C ALA A 310 -10.98 -10.56 1.24
N CYS A 311 -10.17 -10.20 0.23
CA CYS A 311 -8.94 -10.91 -0.12
C CYS A 311 -7.95 -10.93 1.05
N ASN A 312 -7.64 -9.76 1.61
CA ASN A 312 -6.69 -9.61 2.71
C ASN A 312 -7.17 -10.35 3.98
N ALA A 313 -8.44 -10.19 4.37
CA ALA A 313 -9.02 -10.87 5.53
C ALA A 313 -8.97 -12.40 5.39
N MET A 314 -9.28 -12.93 4.20
CA MET A 314 -9.21 -14.36 3.94
C MET A 314 -7.77 -14.87 3.98
N LEU A 315 -6.83 -14.13 3.39
CA LEU A 315 -5.42 -14.53 3.36
C LEU A 315 -4.79 -14.56 4.74
N ILE A 316 -5.04 -13.54 5.58
CA ILE A 316 -4.58 -13.51 6.98
C ILE A 316 -5.10 -14.73 7.76
N MET A 317 -6.36 -15.12 7.55
CA MET A 317 -6.89 -16.36 8.14
C MET A 317 -6.13 -17.60 7.65
N HIS A 318 -5.86 -17.71 6.35
CA HIS A 318 -5.08 -18.84 5.82
C HIS A 318 -3.66 -18.91 6.40
N ILE A 319 -2.98 -17.77 6.53
CA ILE A 319 -1.67 -17.66 7.19
C ILE A 319 -1.77 -18.13 8.64
N ALA A 320 -2.74 -17.61 9.41
CA ALA A 320 -2.94 -18.01 10.81
C ALA A 320 -3.18 -19.53 10.95
N ARG A 321 -3.99 -20.12 10.06
CA ARG A 321 -4.18 -21.59 10.01
C ARG A 321 -2.90 -22.35 9.75
N ARG A 322 -2.08 -21.89 8.81
CA ARG A 322 -0.80 -22.54 8.50
C ARG A 322 0.10 -22.60 9.74
N SER A 323 0.02 -21.58 10.59
CA SER A 323 0.77 -21.49 11.84
C SER A 323 0.20 -22.34 12.99
N MET A 324 -1.09 -22.67 12.92
CA MET A 324 -1.83 -23.33 14.00
C MET A 324 -2.15 -24.81 13.77
N ILE A 325 -2.41 -25.27 12.53
CA ILE A 325 -3.24 -26.49 12.31
C ILE A 325 -2.55 -27.60 11.48
N LEU A 326 -1.38 -27.36 10.89
CA LEU A 326 -0.80 -28.31 9.92
C LEU A 326 0.31 -29.19 10.51
N ARG A 327 0.41 -30.43 9.99
CA ARG A 327 1.58 -31.30 10.21
C ARG A 327 2.81 -30.50 9.78
N GLN A 328 3.62 -30.08 10.75
CA GLN A 328 4.68 -29.07 10.63
C GLN A 328 4.13 -27.63 10.48
N PRO A 329 3.67 -27.01 11.58
CA PRO A 329 3.25 -25.62 11.55
C PRO A 329 4.45 -24.73 11.21
N ARG A 330 4.24 -23.74 10.33
CA ARG A 330 5.21 -22.66 10.11
C ARG A 330 5.07 -21.68 11.28
N PRO A 331 6.13 -21.31 12.00
CA PRO A 331 6.05 -20.22 12.98
C PRO A 331 5.56 -18.92 12.30
N PRO A 332 4.64 -18.17 12.91
CA PRO A 332 4.25 -16.88 12.35
C PRO A 332 5.46 -15.95 12.33
N ALA A 333 5.55 -15.13 11.29
CA ALA A 333 6.61 -14.14 11.12
C ALA A 333 6.00 -12.73 11.04
N SER A 334 6.72 -11.72 11.51
CA SER A 334 6.25 -10.33 11.38
C SER A 334 6.20 -9.85 9.93
N SER A 335 6.91 -10.50 9.01
CA SER A 335 6.79 -10.27 7.57
C SER A 335 5.45 -10.75 6.99
N ASP A 336 4.73 -11.65 7.68
CA ASP A 336 3.48 -12.21 7.16
C ASP A 336 2.39 -11.11 6.98
N LEU A 337 2.41 -10.04 7.77
CA LEU A 337 1.46 -8.92 7.61
C LEU A 337 1.73 -8.11 6.32
N PRO A 338 2.93 -7.54 6.09
CA PRO A 338 3.27 -6.90 4.82
C PRO A 338 2.95 -7.76 3.60
N ASP A 339 3.30 -9.06 3.64
CA ASP A 339 3.02 -10.00 2.55
C ASP A 339 1.50 -10.15 2.32
N ALA A 340 0.70 -10.19 3.39
CA ALA A 340 -0.75 -10.23 3.27
C ALA A 340 -1.34 -8.91 2.77
N LEU A 341 -0.78 -7.77 3.17
CA LEU A 341 -1.23 -6.45 2.73
C LEU A 341 -1.01 -6.25 1.22
N HIS A 342 0.04 -6.84 0.64
CA HIS A 342 0.22 -6.86 -0.82
C HIS A 342 -0.99 -7.49 -1.53
N ALA A 343 -1.60 -8.53 -0.96
CA ALA A 343 -2.75 -9.19 -1.56
C ALA A 343 -4.02 -8.33 -1.61
N TYR A 344 -4.04 -7.16 -0.95
CA TYR A 344 -5.11 -6.17 -1.15
C TYR A 344 -5.23 -5.77 -2.64
N TYR A 345 -4.12 -5.78 -3.37
CA TYR A 345 -4.06 -5.42 -4.78
C TYR A 345 -4.38 -6.55 -5.75
N LEU A 346 -4.47 -7.79 -5.25
CA LEU A 346 -4.73 -8.98 -6.07
C LEU A 346 -5.98 -8.84 -6.97
N PRO A 347 -7.12 -8.30 -6.52
CA PRO A 347 -8.31 -8.14 -7.36
C PRO A 347 -8.18 -7.13 -8.50
N TYR A 348 -7.12 -6.30 -8.46
CA TYR A 348 -6.97 -5.12 -9.29
C TYR A 348 -5.89 -5.25 -10.35
N VAL A 349 -5.26 -6.42 -10.46
CA VAL A 349 -4.15 -6.65 -11.39
C VAL A 349 -4.36 -7.92 -12.19
N ASP A 350 -3.74 -7.99 -13.35
CA ASP A 350 -3.82 -9.17 -14.22
C ASP A 350 -2.82 -10.24 -13.81
N VAL A 351 -1.63 -9.81 -13.36
CA VAL A 351 -0.55 -10.67 -12.89
C VAL A 351 -0.09 -10.22 -11.51
N PHE A 352 -0.14 -11.15 -10.55
CA PHE A 352 0.30 -10.91 -9.17
C PHE A 352 1.46 -11.86 -8.85
N ARG A 353 2.67 -11.31 -8.68
CA ARG A 353 3.83 -12.07 -8.23
C ARG A 353 3.78 -12.16 -6.70
N ALA A 354 3.89 -13.37 -6.18
CA ALA A 354 4.17 -13.63 -4.77
C ALA A 354 5.27 -14.71 -4.64
N ASP A 355 5.92 -14.84 -3.49
CA ASP A 355 6.87 -15.93 -3.30
C ASP A 355 6.14 -17.29 -3.29
N ALA A 356 6.88 -18.41 -3.35
CA ALA A 356 6.25 -19.73 -3.41
C ALA A 356 5.32 -20.03 -2.22
N PHE A 357 5.66 -19.51 -1.04
CA PHE A 357 4.83 -19.71 0.15
C PHE A 357 3.52 -18.94 0.04
N MET A 358 3.60 -17.64 -0.24
CA MET A 358 2.46 -16.75 -0.32
C MET A 358 1.58 -17.06 -1.54
N ALA A 359 2.18 -17.39 -2.69
CA ALA A 359 1.47 -17.90 -3.85
C ALA A 359 0.70 -19.19 -3.52
N GLY A 360 1.28 -20.08 -2.72
CA GLY A 360 0.60 -21.27 -2.20
C GLY A 360 -0.63 -20.92 -1.35
N GLN A 361 -0.49 -19.98 -0.41
CA GLN A 361 -1.60 -19.52 0.43
C GLN A 361 -2.73 -18.88 -0.40
N ILE A 362 -2.37 -18.02 -1.35
CA ILE A 362 -3.31 -17.36 -2.26
C ILE A 362 -4.07 -18.40 -3.11
N LYS A 363 -3.37 -19.40 -3.67
CA LYS A 363 -3.99 -20.49 -4.45
C LYS A 363 -4.96 -21.31 -3.59
N GLU A 364 -4.61 -21.60 -2.33
CA GLU A 364 -5.51 -22.29 -1.40
C GLU A 364 -6.78 -21.48 -1.08
N CYS A 365 -6.72 -20.15 -1.13
CA CYS A 365 -7.89 -19.30 -0.88
C CYS A 365 -8.96 -19.41 -1.99
N SER A 366 -8.60 -19.86 -3.20
CA SER A 366 -9.54 -20.00 -4.34
C SER A 366 -10.34 -18.72 -4.61
N PHE A 367 -9.65 -17.58 -4.66
CA PHE A 367 -10.29 -16.28 -4.87
C PHE A 367 -11.06 -16.20 -6.20
N PRO A 368 -12.18 -15.47 -6.27
CA PRO A 368 -13.02 -15.36 -7.47
C PRO A 368 -12.52 -14.31 -8.47
N PHE A 369 -11.20 -14.13 -8.59
CA PHE A 369 -10.59 -13.11 -9.45
C PHE A 369 -9.90 -13.74 -10.66
N ALA A 370 -9.86 -13.00 -11.78
CA ALA A 370 -9.19 -13.44 -13.01
C ALA A 370 -7.65 -13.33 -12.95
N THR A 371 -7.12 -12.79 -11.85
CA THR A 371 -5.69 -12.54 -11.62
C THR A 371 -4.89 -13.82 -11.69
N THR A 372 -3.80 -13.79 -12.47
CA THR A 372 -2.85 -14.89 -12.55
C THR A 372 -1.76 -14.72 -11.49
N VAL A 373 -1.67 -15.66 -10.56
CA VAL A 373 -0.68 -15.65 -9.48
C VAL A 373 0.59 -16.39 -9.91
N VAL A 374 1.72 -15.71 -9.86
CA VAL A 374 3.03 -16.23 -10.31
C VAL A 374 3.96 -16.39 -9.10
N GLU A 375 4.43 -17.62 -8.88
CA GLU A 375 5.21 -18.00 -7.69
C GLU A 375 6.72 -17.78 -7.82
N SER A 376 7.22 -17.55 -9.03
CA SER A 376 8.63 -17.29 -9.31
C SER A 376 8.78 -16.15 -10.30
N PHE A 377 9.72 -15.25 -9.99
CA PHE A 377 10.08 -14.14 -10.86
C PHE A 377 10.47 -14.60 -12.28
N THR A 378 11.17 -15.73 -12.39
CA THR A 378 11.64 -16.27 -13.68
C THR A 378 10.53 -16.79 -14.58
N MET A 379 9.31 -17.01 -14.03
CA MET A 379 8.16 -17.46 -14.81
C MET A 379 7.37 -16.30 -15.43
N LEU A 380 7.62 -15.06 -15.02
CA LEU A 380 6.88 -13.89 -15.50
C LEU A 380 6.87 -13.76 -17.02
N PRO A 381 8.00 -13.92 -17.76
CA PRO A 381 7.99 -13.75 -19.21
C PRO A 381 7.03 -14.69 -19.93
N ASP A 382 7.01 -15.97 -19.55
CA ASP A 382 6.15 -16.97 -20.20
C ASP A 382 4.68 -16.75 -19.87
N VAL A 383 4.37 -16.35 -18.63
CA VAL A 383 2.99 -16.01 -18.23
C VAL A 383 2.49 -14.80 -19.00
N ILE A 384 3.29 -13.74 -19.07
CA ILE A 384 2.94 -12.50 -19.77
C ILE A 384 2.70 -12.77 -21.26
N LYS A 385 3.58 -13.51 -21.93
CA LYS A 385 3.43 -13.87 -23.35
C LYS A 385 2.12 -14.60 -23.61
N LYS A 386 1.81 -15.63 -22.82
CA LYS A 386 0.55 -16.39 -22.95
C LYS A 386 -0.69 -15.52 -22.75
N MET A 387 -0.65 -14.59 -21.80
CA MET A 387 -1.77 -13.68 -21.56
C MET A 387 -1.96 -12.68 -22.69
N LEU A 388 -0.87 -12.14 -23.25
CA LEU A 388 -0.92 -11.25 -24.41
C LEU A 388 -1.45 -11.97 -25.65
N GLU A 389 -0.95 -13.18 -25.94
CA GLU A 389 -1.46 -14.01 -27.05
C GLU A 389 -2.96 -14.30 -26.91
N ARG A 390 -3.45 -14.49 -25.68
CA ARG A 390 -4.89 -14.66 -25.42
C ARG A 390 -5.67 -13.38 -25.73
N GLN A 391 -5.19 -12.23 -25.27
CA GLN A 391 -5.83 -10.93 -25.55
C GLN A 391 -5.84 -10.60 -27.06
N GLU A 392 -4.78 -10.95 -27.78
CA GLU A 392 -4.68 -10.78 -29.23
C GLU A 392 -5.75 -11.62 -29.94
N LYS A 393 -5.87 -12.91 -29.58
CA LYS A 393 -6.91 -13.79 -30.13
C LYS A 393 -8.32 -13.31 -29.80
N GLU A 394 -8.56 -12.84 -28.58
CA GLU A 394 -9.87 -12.31 -28.16
C GLU A 394 -10.24 -11.01 -28.87
N ALA A 395 -9.27 -10.23 -29.38
CA ALA A 395 -9.52 -8.99 -30.11
C ALA A 395 -9.76 -9.20 -31.63
N GLU A 396 -9.47 -10.39 -32.16
CA GLU A 396 -9.70 -10.76 -33.56
C GLU A 396 -11.14 -11.26 -33.82
N PHE A 397 -11.89 -11.58 -32.76
CA PHE A 397 -13.31 -11.94 -32.79
C PHE A 397 -14.18 -10.78 -32.33
#